data_AF-A0A5E5PNS7-F1
#
_entry.id   AF-A0A5E5PNS7-F1
#
_cell.length_a   1.000
_cell.length_b   1.000
_cell.length_c   1.000
_cell.angle_alpha   90.00
_cell.angle_beta   90.00
_cell.angle_gamma   90.00
#
_symmetry.space_group_name_H-M   'P 1'
#
loop_
_entity.id
_entity.type
_entity.pdbx_description
1 polymer ?
#
loop_
_entity_poly.entity_id
_entity_poly.type
_entity_poly.pdbx_seq_one_letter_code
_entity_poly.pdbx_strand_id
1 'polypeptide(L)'
;MRLQELVTLHTKENILAEATTIKYHSVVSIFIKDTNINLVSSIDHETILNWRDNILNRSSAGNWNNYHRHLRALLQTAIKFKVIKENPFTKVKSITHYPDKKYLLSVRFHHVIPYFQKPHSETYQAF
;
A
#
# COMPACT_ATOMS: atom_id res chain seq x y z
N MET A 1 -9.73 -1.08 -20.12
CA MET A 1 -9.68 -1.96 -18.93
C MET A 1 -9.64 -1.10 -17.68
N ARG A 2 -10.51 -1.40 -16.72
CA ARG A 2 -10.56 -0.77 -15.40
C ARG A 2 -9.48 -1.36 -14.48
N LEU A 3 -9.10 -0.63 -13.45
CA LEU A 3 -8.05 -1.08 -12.52
C LEU A 3 -8.43 -2.35 -11.76
N GLN A 4 -9.69 -2.50 -11.34
CA GLN A 4 -10.14 -3.71 -10.64
C GLN A 4 -10.12 -4.95 -11.55
N GLU A 5 -10.46 -4.79 -12.83
CA GLU A 5 -10.35 -5.86 -13.83
C GLU A 5 -8.89 -6.28 -14.01
N LEU A 6 -7.97 -5.31 -14.01
CA LEU A 6 -6.54 -5.58 -14.07
C LEU A 6 -6.03 -6.32 -12.82
N VAL A 7 -6.56 -6.03 -11.63
CA VAL A 7 -6.22 -6.80 -10.41
C VAL A 7 -6.66 -8.25 -10.57
N THR A 8 -7.89 -8.50 -11.04
CA THR A 8 -8.37 -9.86 -11.29
C THR A 8 -7.51 -10.58 -12.34
N LEU A 9 -7.09 -9.90 -13.39
CA LEU A 9 -6.17 -10.48 -14.38
C LEU A 9 -4.80 -10.78 -13.77
N HIS A 10 -4.23 -9.84 -13.02
CA HIS A 10 -2.93 -9.99 -12.38
C HIS A 10 -2.90 -11.15 -11.38
N THR A 11 -3.95 -11.32 -10.57
CA THR A 11 -4.04 -12.40 -9.58
C THR A 11 -4.31 -13.76 -10.22
N LYS A 12 -4.95 -13.83 -11.39
CA LYS A 12 -5.07 -15.06 -12.16
C LYS A 12 -3.74 -15.48 -12.79
N GLU A 13 -2.95 -14.50 -13.23
CA GLU A 13 -1.66 -14.73 -13.90
C GLU A 13 -0.50 -15.04 -12.95
N ASN A 14 -0.65 -14.74 -11.66
CA ASN A 14 0.41 -14.89 -10.67
C ASN A 14 -0.11 -15.67 -9.46
N ILE A 15 0.68 -16.63 -8.95
CA ILE A 15 0.35 -17.33 -7.71
C ILE A 15 0.67 -16.41 -6.53
N LEU A 16 -0.35 -15.76 -5.97
CA LEU A 16 -0.23 -14.82 -4.87
C LEU A 16 -0.93 -15.34 -3.62
N ALA A 17 -0.36 -15.06 -2.45
CA ALA A 17 -1.07 -15.27 -1.18
C ALA A 17 -2.30 -14.36 -1.08
N GLU A 18 -3.34 -14.83 -0.38
CA GLU A 18 -4.60 -14.09 -0.20
C GLU A 18 -4.37 -12.67 0.36
N ALA A 19 -3.51 -12.54 1.37
CA ALA A 19 -3.16 -11.25 1.96
C ALA A 19 -2.57 -10.26 0.93
N THR A 20 -1.81 -10.76 -0.05
CA THR A 20 -1.24 -9.95 -1.13
C THR A 20 -2.32 -9.52 -2.12
N THR A 21 -3.26 -10.41 -2.45
CA THR A 21 -4.43 -10.10 -3.28
C THR A 21 -5.29 -9.01 -2.65
N ILE A 22 -5.60 -9.14 -1.35
CA ILE A 22 -6.31 -8.11 -0.59
C ILE A 22 -5.56 -6.77 -0.64
N LYS A 23 -4.23 -6.81 -0.56
CA LYS A 23 -3.41 -5.60 -0.66
C LYS A 23 -3.53 -4.92 -2.02
N TYR A 24 -3.50 -5.66 -3.13
CA TYR A 24 -3.71 -5.08 -4.47
C TYR A 24 -5.06 -4.38 -4.59
N HIS A 25 -6.14 -5.02 -4.16
CA HIS A 25 -7.48 -4.41 -4.16
C HIS A 25 -7.52 -3.14 -3.31
N SER A 26 -6.95 -3.19 -2.10
CA SER A 26 -6.89 -2.02 -1.20
C SER A 26 -6.11 -0.85 -1.81
N VAL A 27 -4.94 -1.11 -2.40
CA VAL A 27 -4.12 -0.08 -3.04
C VAL A 27 -4.84 0.55 -4.23
N VAL A 28 -5.48 -0.27 -5.08
CA VAL A 28 -6.26 0.24 -6.22
C VAL A 28 -7.45 1.08 -5.75
N SER A 29 -8.17 0.66 -4.71
CA SER A 29 -9.29 1.44 -4.16
C SER A 29 -8.83 2.79 -3.60
N ILE A 30 -7.67 2.83 -2.92
CA ILE A 30 -7.08 4.09 -2.43
C ILE A 30 -6.68 4.98 -3.61
N PHE A 31 -6.02 4.43 -4.63
CA PHE A 31 -5.65 5.18 -5.83
C PHE A 31 -6.86 5.79 -6.53
N ILE A 32 -7.91 4.99 -6.79
CA ILE A 32 -9.14 5.47 -7.43
C ILE A 32 -9.81 6.54 -6.57
N LYS A 33 -9.89 6.34 -5.25
CA LYS A 33 -10.49 7.31 -4.34
C LYS A 33 -9.75 8.65 -4.36
N ASP A 34 -8.42 8.63 -4.36
CA ASP A 34 -7.59 9.83 -4.26
C ASP A 34 -7.47 10.57 -5.60
N THR A 35 -7.53 9.86 -6.74
CA THR A 35 -7.27 10.44 -8.07
C THR A 35 -8.51 10.50 -8.97
N ASN A 36 -9.59 9.81 -8.59
CA ASN A 36 -10.78 9.57 -9.41
C ASN A 36 -10.50 8.85 -10.75
N ILE A 37 -9.31 8.26 -10.93
CA ILE A 37 -8.93 7.55 -12.15
C ILE A 37 -9.13 6.05 -11.97
N ASN A 38 -9.99 5.48 -12.81
CA ASN A 38 -10.29 4.04 -12.81
C ASN A 38 -9.83 3.33 -14.10
N LEU A 39 -9.55 4.07 -15.17
CA LEU A 39 -9.08 3.50 -16.43
C LEU A 39 -7.56 3.46 -16.45
N VAL A 40 -6.99 2.29 -16.77
CA VAL A 40 -5.53 2.10 -16.82
C VAL A 40 -4.86 3.04 -17.83
N SER A 41 -5.54 3.30 -18.96
CA SER A 41 -5.05 4.20 -20.02
C SER A 41 -5.06 5.69 -19.65
N SER A 42 -5.76 6.06 -18.59
CA SER A 42 -5.87 7.45 -18.13
C SER A 42 -4.82 7.79 -17.07
N ILE A 43 -3.98 6.83 -16.67
CA ILE A 43 -2.91 7.05 -15.70
C ILE A 43 -1.70 7.61 -16.44
N ASP A 44 -1.39 8.88 -16.18
CA ASP A 44 -0.20 9.55 -16.69
C ASP A 44 0.82 9.83 -15.58
N HIS A 45 1.96 10.40 -15.98
CA HIS A 45 3.06 10.68 -15.05
C HIS A 45 2.72 11.77 -14.03
N GLU A 46 2.02 12.82 -14.47
CA GLU A 46 1.68 13.98 -13.63
C GLU A 46 0.71 13.58 -12.51
N THR A 47 -0.30 12.78 -12.83
CA THR A 47 -1.22 12.16 -11.87
C THR A 47 -0.46 11.44 -10.75
N ILE A 48 0.57 10.66 -11.11
CA ILE A 48 1.33 9.89 -10.13
C ILE A 48 2.18 10.80 -9.24
N LEU A 49 2.78 11.86 -9.79
CA LEU A 49 3.54 12.83 -9.01
C LEU A 49 2.66 13.56 -8.00
N ASN A 50 1.49 14.05 -8.45
CA ASN A 50 0.52 14.71 -7.57
C ASN A 50 0.02 13.75 -6.48
N TRP A 51 -0.27 12.50 -6.84
CA TRP A 51 -0.72 11.50 -5.87
C TRP A 51 0.38 11.12 -4.87
N ARG A 52 1.64 10.99 -5.32
CA ARG A 52 2.79 10.80 -4.44
C ARG A 52 2.85 11.92 -3.41
N ASP A 53 2.84 13.17 -3.85
CA ASP A 53 3.01 14.32 -2.97
C ASP A 53 1.86 14.39 -1.95
N ASN A 54 0.63 14.07 -2.37
CA ASN A 54 -0.51 13.92 -1.47
C ASN A 54 -0.32 12.81 -0.42
N ILE A 55 0.22 11.65 -0.80
CA ILE A 55 0.51 10.55 0.15
C ILE A 55 1.60 10.96 1.14
N LEU A 56 2.65 11.64 0.68
CA LEU A 56 3.74 12.08 1.55
C LEU A 56 3.28 13.16 2.54
N ASN A 57 2.34 14.02 2.13
CA ASN A 57 1.76 15.02 3.01
C ASN A 57 0.85 14.39 4.08
N ARG A 58 -0.01 13.44 3.71
CA ARG A 58 -1.02 12.87 4.62
C ARG A 58 -0.60 11.59 5.35
N SER A 59 0.56 11.02 5.00
CA SER A 59 0.92 9.67 5.44
C SER A 59 2.44 9.51 5.60
N SER A 60 3.03 8.44 5.07
CA SER A 60 4.45 8.16 5.18
C SER A 60 5.05 7.70 3.86
N ALA A 61 6.36 7.92 3.72
CA ALA A 61 7.17 7.37 2.64
C ALA A 61 7.05 5.83 2.54
N GLY A 62 6.87 5.13 3.67
CA GLY A 62 6.61 3.69 3.69
C GLY A 62 5.31 3.32 2.97
N ASN A 63 4.23 4.08 3.19
CA ASN A 63 2.97 3.87 2.48
C ASN A 63 3.10 4.19 0.98
N TRP A 64 3.77 5.29 0.62
CA TRP A 64 4.08 5.59 -0.78
C TRP A 64 4.81 4.42 -1.45
N ASN A 65 5.91 3.96 -0.88
CA ASN A 65 6.70 2.86 -1.44
C ASN A 65 5.89 1.58 -1.59
N ASN A 66 5.07 1.27 -0.60
CA ASN A 66 4.18 0.13 -0.66
C ASN A 66 3.20 0.23 -1.83
N TYR A 67 2.52 1.38 -1.98
CA TYR A 67 1.56 1.60 -3.06
C TYR A 67 2.24 1.62 -4.43
N HIS A 68 3.38 2.32 -4.55
CA HIS A 68 4.21 2.38 -5.75
C HIS A 68 4.62 0.98 -6.22
N ARG A 69 5.12 0.13 -5.33
CA ARG A 69 5.51 -1.25 -5.65
C ARG A 69 4.35 -2.03 -6.26
N HIS A 70 3.18 -2.01 -5.61
CA HIS A 70 2.02 -2.77 -6.06
C HIS A 70 1.51 -2.24 -7.39
N LEU A 71 1.31 -0.93 -7.55
CA LEU A 71 0.81 -0.38 -8.81
C LEU A 71 1.82 -0.55 -9.95
N ARG A 72 3.12 -0.43 -9.69
CA ARG A 72 4.15 -0.71 -10.69
C ARG A 72 4.06 -2.16 -11.19
N ALA A 73 3.96 -3.13 -10.28
CA ALA A 73 3.82 -4.53 -10.66
C ALA A 73 2.50 -4.79 -11.41
N LEU A 74 1.40 -4.19 -10.95
CA LEU A 74 0.08 -4.30 -11.58
C LEU A 74 0.09 -3.78 -13.03
N LEU A 75 0.64 -2.59 -13.26
CA LEU A 75 0.72 -2.00 -14.60
C LEU A 75 1.74 -2.72 -15.50
N GLN A 76 2.68 -3.49 -14.94
CA GLN A 76 3.51 -4.37 -15.74
C GLN A 76 2.68 -5.51 -16.38
N THR A 77 1.66 -6.02 -15.68
CA THR A 77 0.68 -6.94 -16.29
C THR A 77 -0.11 -6.24 -17.40
N ALA A 78 -0.50 -4.97 -17.23
CA ALA A 78 -1.16 -4.23 -18.29
C ALA A 78 -0.30 -4.11 -19.56
N ILE A 79 1.02 -3.94 -19.43
CA ILE A 79 1.96 -4.00 -20.57
C ILE A 79 2.00 -5.41 -21.18
N LYS A 80 2.13 -6.47 -20.36
CA LYS A 80 2.18 -7.87 -20.82
C LYS A 80 0.99 -8.20 -21.73
N PHE A 81 -0.19 -7.70 -21.38
CA PHE A 81 -1.44 -7.86 -22.12
C PHE A 81 -1.73 -6.75 -23.12
N LYS A 82 -0.75 -5.90 -23.44
CA LYS A 82 -0.81 -4.82 -24.44
C LYS A 82 -1.95 -3.80 -24.22
N VAL A 83 -2.38 -3.61 -22.98
CA VAL A 83 -3.40 -2.61 -22.62
C VAL A 83 -2.81 -1.21 -22.64
N ILE A 84 -1.57 -1.06 -22.19
CA ILE A 84 -0.78 0.18 -22.26
C ILE A 84 0.59 -0.12 -22.86
N LYS A 85 1.23 0.90 -23.43
CA LYS A 85 2.54 0.77 -24.07
C LYS A 85 3.70 0.89 -23.07
N GLU A 86 3.56 1.78 -22.09
CA GLU A 86 4.57 2.03 -21.07
C GLU A 86 3.95 2.11 -19.67
N ASN A 87 4.76 1.85 -18.65
CA ASN A 87 4.33 1.86 -17.26
C ASN A 87 4.69 3.21 -16.64
N PRO A 88 3.70 4.07 -16.33
CA PRO A 88 3.95 5.42 -15.85
C PRO A 88 4.62 5.43 -14.46
N PHE A 89 4.53 4.35 -13.67
CA PHE A 89 5.22 4.22 -12.38
C PHE A 89 6.71 3.92 -12.51
N THR A 90 7.20 3.48 -13.67
CA THR A 90 8.63 3.17 -13.86
C THR A 90 9.51 4.42 -13.78
N LYS A 91 8.98 5.57 -14.19
CA LYS A 91 9.70 6.86 -14.18
C LYS A 91 9.69 7.53 -12.79
N VAL A 92 8.82 7.08 -11.88
CA VAL A 92 8.69 7.66 -10.53
C VAL A 92 9.53 6.86 -9.54
N LYS A 93 10.35 7.56 -8.75
CA LYS A 93 11.24 6.93 -7.76
C LYS A 93 10.51 6.58 -6.45
N SER A 94 10.90 5.45 -5.87
CA SER A 94 10.64 5.13 -4.47
C SER A 94 11.54 5.97 -3.55
N ILE A 95 11.12 6.16 -2.31
CA ILE A 95 11.87 6.90 -1.30
C ILE A 95 12.74 5.94 -0.49
N THR A 96 14.05 6.14 -0.49
CA THR A 96 15.04 5.26 0.16
C THR A 96 15.24 5.52 1.65
N HIS A 97 14.90 6.72 2.15
CA HIS A 97 15.06 7.08 3.56
C HIS A 97 13.71 7.39 4.20
N TYR A 98 13.37 6.63 5.23
CA TYR A 98 12.23 6.87 6.11
C TYR A 98 12.63 6.51 7.54
N PRO A 99 12.07 7.20 8.56
CA PRO A 99 12.51 7.04 9.94
C PRO A 99 12.41 5.57 10.40
N ASP A 100 13.44 5.12 11.11
CA ASP A 100 13.56 3.75 11.57
C ASP A 100 12.38 3.32 12.44
N LYS A 101 12.05 2.03 12.37
CA LYS A 101 11.09 1.43 13.28
C LYS A 101 11.58 1.68 14.71
N LYS A 102 10.73 2.29 15.53
CA LYS A 102 10.98 2.44 16.96
C LYS A 102 10.85 1.06 17.61
N TYR A 103 11.97 0.41 17.89
CA TYR A 103 11.98 -0.79 18.72
C TYR A 103 11.73 -0.39 20.18
N LEU A 104 10.91 -1.17 20.88
CA LEU A 104 10.83 -1.07 22.33
C LEU A 104 12.18 -1.55 22.89
N LEU A 105 12.89 -0.65 23.57
CA LEU A 105 14.10 -1.03 24.31
C LEU A 105 13.72 -2.03 25.41
N SER A 106 14.58 -3.01 25.68
CA SER A 106 14.37 -4.07 26.71
C SER A 106 13.90 -3.52 28.07
N VAL A 107 14.38 -2.34 28.45
CA VAL A 107 13.99 -1.64 29.70
C VAL A 107 12.50 -1.24 29.70
N ARG A 108 11.94 -0.89 28.52
CA ARG A 108 10.52 -0.56 28.36
C ARG A 108 9.63 -1.79 28.31
N PHE A 109 10.16 -2.97 27.96
CA PHE A 109 9.40 -4.23 28.03
C PHE A 109 9.02 -4.59 29.47
N HIS A 110 9.91 -4.40 30.44
CA HIS A 110 9.61 -4.68 31.86
C HIS A 110 8.44 -3.86 32.41
N HIS A 111 8.17 -2.69 31.83
CA HIS A 111 7.03 -1.84 32.23
C HIS A 111 5.70 -2.28 31.60
N VAL A 112 5.71 -3.04 30.50
CA VAL A 112 4.49 -3.55 29.85
C VAL A 112 4.16 -5.00 30.24
N ILE A 113 5.14 -5.81 30.67
CA ILE A 113 4.92 -7.20 31.11
C ILE A 113 3.81 -7.35 32.18
N PRO A 114 3.72 -6.49 33.22
CA PRO A 114 2.66 -6.61 34.23
C PRO A 114 1.24 -6.48 33.68
N TYR A 115 1.04 -5.81 32.53
CA TYR A 115 -0.27 -5.66 31.90
C TYR A 115 -0.72 -6.90 31.12
N PHE A 116 0.21 -7.80 30.77
CA PHE A 116 -0.09 -9.06 30.10
C PHE A 116 -0.28 -10.24 31.08
N GLN A 117 0.04 -10.03 32.36
CA GLN A 117 -0.04 -11.06 33.41
C GLN A 117 -1.26 -10.93 34.34
N LYS A 118 -2.05 -9.86 34.21
CA LYS A 118 -3.28 -9.70 35.00
C LYS A 118 -4.40 -10.59 34.44
N PRO A 119 -5.08 -11.41 35.26
CA PRO A 119 -6.27 -12.13 34.82
C PRO A 119 -7.36 -11.13 34.41
N HIS A 120 -8.14 -11.52 33.39
CA HIS A 120 -9.10 -10.69 32.65
C HIS A 120 -10.26 -10.10 33.50
N SER A 121 -10.30 -10.39 34.80
CA SER A 121 -11.37 -10.06 35.74
C SER A 121 -11.19 -8.74 36.52
N GLU A 122 -10.05 -8.05 36.41
CA GLU A 122 -9.78 -6.83 37.20
C GLU A 122 -9.72 -5.53 36.36
N THR A 123 -10.02 -5.57 35.07
CA THR A 123 -9.93 -4.37 34.20
C THR A 123 -11.22 -3.55 34.09
N TYR A 124 -12.31 -3.96 34.76
CA TYR A 124 -13.58 -3.23 34.80
C TYR A 124 -14.10 -3.03 36.23
N GLN A 125 -13.31 -2.39 37.09
CA GLN A 125 -13.91 -1.49 38.08
C GLN A 125 -13.71 -0.06 37.59
N ALA A 126 -14.68 0.32 36.77
CA ALA A 126 -14.93 1.63 36.22
C ALA A 126 -15.20 2.67 37.32
N PHE A 127 -14.74 3.89 37.03
CA PHE A 127 -15.31 5.22 37.34
C PHE A 127 -15.80 5.51 38.76
#